data_AF-A0A177BBL3-F1
#
_entry.id   AF-A0A177BBL3-F1
#
_cell.length_a   1.000
_cell.length_b   1.000
_cell.length_c   1.000
_cell.angle_alpha   90.00
_cell.angle_beta   90.00
_cell.angle_gamma   90.00
#
_symmetry.space_group_name_H-M   'P 1'
#
loop_
_entity.id
_entity.type
_entity.pdbx_description
1 polymer ?
#
loop_
_entity_poly.entity_id
_entity_poly.type
_entity_poly.pdbx_seq_one_letter_code
_entity_poly.pdbx_strand_id
1 'polypeptide(L)'
;MFGEHSPYWYLFVGIPVVFTTMTPLLVYTIYKRLFKSVIPISTILTICVYSGISHKEYRFIYALLPLLIPEMSNSLYINKFFKRNLIRFLYATFIVNLITIIFAGIIHQRGSLDANRFLMNSKIKNPRIFFLMQCYSNTGYSHYHYTRTENVDRNRLKYLYCDIFNVDNNESRKFNENPIKYISNMNLSNYDYILFFSKTAEPLSIFSIINELHSINYKKLKQKTKNFLKILTNHNFVFHKRIYHSYFYEQDHGNFIDIFIKLN
;
A
#
# COMPACT_ATOMS: atom_id res chain seq x y z
N MET A 1 2.27 -12.37 -6.55
CA MET A 1 2.27 -12.29 -5.06
C MET A 1 3.06 -11.05 -4.63
N PHE A 2 3.06 -10.71 -3.33
CA PHE A 2 3.95 -9.65 -2.81
C PHE A 2 5.39 -9.90 -3.25
N GLY A 3 6.04 -8.88 -3.81
CA GLY A 3 7.43 -8.96 -4.24
C GLY A 3 7.71 -9.88 -5.44
N GLU A 4 6.71 -10.58 -6.01
CA GLU A 4 6.92 -11.33 -7.24
C GLU A 4 6.87 -10.38 -8.43
N HIS A 5 8.06 -9.99 -8.86
CA HIS A 5 8.21 -9.12 -10.01
C HIS A 5 9.15 -9.76 -11.03
N SER A 6 8.99 -9.31 -12.28
CA SER A 6 9.89 -9.66 -13.39
C SER A 6 11.36 -9.45 -13.01
N PRO A 7 12.31 -10.23 -13.55
CA PRO A 7 13.74 -10.06 -13.26
C PRO A 7 14.23 -8.62 -13.45
N TYR A 8 13.68 -7.89 -14.43
CA TYR A 8 14.08 -6.50 -14.75
C TYR A 8 13.50 -5.44 -13.80
N TRP A 9 12.71 -5.84 -12.80
CA TRP A 9 12.01 -4.93 -11.91
C TRP A 9 12.95 -3.98 -11.16
N TYR A 10 14.10 -4.47 -10.69
CA TYR A 10 15.06 -3.61 -10.00
C TYR A 10 15.63 -2.52 -10.92
N LEU A 11 15.81 -2.82 -12.21
CA LEU A 11 16.37 -1.87 -13.17
C LEU A 11 15.37 -0.78 -13.55
N PHE A 12 14.11 -1.16 -13.83
CA PHE A 12 13.10 -0.22 -14.32
C PHE A 12 12.23 0.41 -13.24
N VAL A 13 12.07 -0.24 -12.08
CA VAL A 13 11.18 0.20 -11.00
C VAL A 13 11.98 0.47 -9.74
N GLY A 14 12.78 -0.50 -9.29
CA GLY A 14 13.53 -0.41 -8.02
C GLY A 14 14.45 0.80 -7.97
N ILE A 15 15.40 0.91 -8.91
CA ILE A 15 16.39 2.00 -8.94
C ILE A 15 15.74 3.38 -9.11
N PRO A 16 14.80 3.60 -10.06
CA PRO A 16 14.10 4.87 -10.17
C PRO A 16 13.34 5.27 -8.90
N VAL A 17 12.67 4.33 -8.22
CA VAL A 17 11.94 4.62 -6.98
C VAL A 17 12.89 4.92 -5.83
N VAL A 18 13.99 4.18 -5.70
CA VAL A 18 14.94 4.34 -4.58
C VAL A 18 15.75 5.63 -4.72
N PHE A 19 16.25 5.94 -5.92
CA PHE A 19 17.08 7.12 -6.16
C PHE A 19 16.28 8.36 -6.59
N THR A 20 14.98 8.21 -6.87
CA THR A 20 14.04 9.29 -7.18
C THR A 20 14.60 10.28 -8.22
N THR A 21 14.81 11.53 -7.83
CA THR A 21 15.32 12.61 -8.68
C THR A 21 16.80 12.48 -9.01
N MET A 22 17.54 11.65 -8.26
CA MET A 22 18.97 11.39 -8.49
C MET A 22 19.22 10.27 -9.50
N THR A 23 18.20 9.53 -9.93
CA THR A 23 18.35 8.42 -10.90
C THR A 23 19.10 8.80 -12.19
N PRO A 24 18.83 9.93 -12.87
CA PRO A 24 19.62 10.29 -14.06
C PRO A 24 21.10 10.57 -13.73
N LEU A 25 21.38 11.16 -12.56
CA LEU A 25 22.75 11.38 -12.09
C LEU A 25 23.46 10.06 -11.76
N LEU A 26 22.72 9.10 -11.20
CA LEU A 26 23.22 7.74 -10.95
C LEU A 26 23.63 7.08 -12.26
N VAL A 27 22.78 7.09 -13.29
CA VAL A 27 23.07 6.50 -14.61
C VAL A 27 24.32 7.15 -15.21
N TYR A 28 24.42 8.48 -15.16
CA TYR A 28 25.61 9.21 -15.60
C TYR A 28 26.87 8.79 -14.83
N THR A 29 26.76 8.63 -13.51
CA THR A 29 27.87 8.22 -12.64
C THR A 29 28.36 6.82 -12.97
N ILE A 30 27.43 5.86 -13.13
CA ILE A 30 27.77 4.49 -13.52
C ILE A 30 28.48 4.50 -14.87
N TYR A 31 27.94 5.21 -15.88
CA TYR A 31 28.57 5.31 -17.20
C TYR A 31 29.98 5.94 -17.13
N LYS A 32 30.14 7.04 -16.40
CA LYS A 32 31.42 7.79 -16.38
C LYS A 32 32.50 7.12 -15.53
N ARG A 33 32.10 6.36 -14.50
CA ARG A 33 33.01 5.77 -13.51
C ARG A 33 33.11 4.25 -13.56
N LEU A 34 32.46 3.60 -14.52
CA LEU A 34 32.40 2.14 -14.65
C LEU A 34 33.76 1.45 -14.47
N PHE A 35 34.81 2.00 -15.10
CA PHE A 35 36.18 1.45 -15.05
C PHE A 35 37.14 2.26 -14.16
N LYS A 36 36.61 3.20 -13.37
CA LYS A 36 37.41 4.09 -12.50
C LYS A 36 37.27 3.79 -11.02
N SER A 37 36.30 2.96 -10.65
CA SER A 37 36.00 2.58 -9.28
C SER A 37 35.38 1.18 -9.30
N VAL A 38 35.55 0.43 -8.21
CA VAL A 38 34.92 -0.90 -8.05
C VAL A 38 33.42 -0.75 -7.74
N ILE A 39 32.98 0.40 -7.23
CA ILE A 39 31.61 0.61 -6.75
C ILE A 39 30.55 0.45 -7.86
N PRO A 40 30.67 1.06 -9.05
CA PRO A 40 29.69 0.88 -10.12
C PRO A 40 29.59 -0.58 -10.60
N ILE A 41 30.72 -1.28 -10.68
CA ILE A 41 30.77 -2.71 -11.07
C ILE A 41 30.07 -3.55 -9.99
N SER A 42 30.40 -3.32 -8.72
CA SER A 42 29.75 -3.99 -7.59
C SER A 42 28.24 -3.73 -7.58
N THR A 43 27.81 -2.51 -7.87
CA THR A 43 26.39 -2.14 -7.97
C THR A 43 25.67 -2.95 -9.06
N ILE A 44 26.26 -3.03 -10.26
CA ILE A 44 25.70 -3.82 -11.38
C ILE A 44 25.60 -5.29 -10.98
N LEU A 45 26.65 -5.86 -10.37
CA LEU A 45 26.65 -7.24 -9.90
C LEU A 45 25.58 -7.49 -8.83
N THR A 46 25.45 -6.59 -7.84
CA THR A 46 24.43 -6.69 -6.80
C THR A 46 23.02 -6.67 -7.41
N ILE A 47 22.75 -5.78 -8.37
CA ILE A 47 21.46 -5.74 -9.08
C ILE A 47 21.22 -7.04 -9.85
N CYS A 48 22.23 -7.56 -10.56
CA CYS A 48 22.11 -8.82 -11.29
C CYS A 48 21.78 -10.00 -10.36
N VAL A 49 22.49 -10.12 -9.24
CA VAL A 49 22.23 -11.19 -8.25
C VAL A 49 20.84 -11.05 -7.65
N TYR A 50 20.46 -9.84 -7.20
CA TYR A 50 19.15 -9.60 -6.61
C TYR A 50 18.00 -9.80 -7.62
N SER A 51 18.24 -9.54 -8.90
CA SER A 51 17.25 -9.78 -9.97
C SER A 51 16.87 -11.26 -10.12
N GLY A 52 17.76 -12.17 -9.74
CA GLY A 52 17.51 -13.63 -9.70
C GLY A 52 16.65 -14.10 -8.52
N ILE A 53 16.41 -13.25 -7.51
CA ILE A 53 15.60 -13.61 -6.35
C ILE A 53 14.11 -13.57 -6.72
N SER A 54 13.35 -14.60 -6.33
CA SER A 54 11.91 -14.69 -6.57
C SER A 54 11.13 -13.56 -5.88
N HIS A 55 11.48 -13.25 -4.64
CA HIS A 55 10.89 -12.17 -3.86
C HIS A 55 11.76 -10.90 -3.91
N LYS A 56 11.21 -9.80 -4.44
CA LYS A 56 11.90 -8.53 -4.65
C LYS A 56 11.28 -7.43 -3.79
N GLU A 57 12.13 -6.65 -3.14
CA GLU A 57 11.71 -5.53 -2.29
C GLU A 57 12.68 -4.37 -2.44
N TYR A 58 12.17 -3.14 -2.31
CA TYR A 58 12.99 -1.92 -2.40
C TYR A 58 14.13 -1.90 -1.37
N ARG A 59 13.90 -2.46 -0.17
CA ARG A 59 14.87 -2.42 0.94
C ARG A 59 16.17 -3.17 0.64
N PHE A 60 16.18 -4.15 -0.27
CA PHE A 60 17.41 -4.86 -0.61
C PHE A 60 18.41 -3.95 -1.32
N ILE A 61 17.95 -2.97 -2.10
CA ILE A 61 18.83 -2.00 -2.77
C ILE A 61 19.33 -0.91 -1.81
N TYR A 62 18.75 -0.76 -0.61
CA TYR A 62 19.14 0.34 0.28
C TYR A 62 20.60 0.31 0.72
N ALA A 63 21.21 -0.88 0.74
CA ALA A 63 22.65 -1.03 0.99
C ALA A 63 23.54 -0.32 -0.05
N LEU A 64 23.02 -0.04 -1.26
CA LEU A 64 23.76 0.64 -2.33
C LEU A 64 23.77 2.17 -2.17
N LEU A 65 22.82 2.78 -1.46
CA LEU A 65 22.79 4.24 -1.25
C LEU A 65 24.10 4.80 -0.67
N PRO A 66 24.59 4.32 0.50
CA PRO A 66 25.78 4.91 1.11
C PRO A 66 27.03 4.79 0.24
N LEU A 67 27.08 3.81 -0.67
CA LEU A 67 28.21 3.60 -1.59
C LEU A 67 28.10 4.51 -2.83
N LEU A 68 26.90 4.71 -3.36
CA LEU A 68 26.69 5.44 -4.62
C LEU A 68 26.61 6.96 -4.44
N ILE A 69 26.16 7.45 -3.27
CA ILE A 69 26.05 8.90 -3.01
C ILE A 69 27.41 9.64 -3.15
N PRO A 70 28.52 9.15 -2.58
CA PRO A 70 29.84 9.77 -2.78
C PRO A 70 30.28 9.73 -4.25
N GLU A 71 30.00 8.62 -4.95
CA GLU A 71 30.34 8.46 -6.36
C GLU A 71 29.60 9.46 -7.25
N MET A 72 28.31 9.69 -6.97
CA MET A 72 27.47 10.68 -7.63
C MET A 72 27.95 12.11 -7.36
N SER A 73 28.31 12.41 -6.12
CA SER A 73 28.86 13.72 -5.74
C SER A 73 30.14 14.05 -6.51
N ASN A 74 31.04 13.06 -6.66
CA ASN A 74 32.26 13.25 -7.43
C ASN A 74 31.96 13.46 -8.93
N SER A 75 30.98 12.75 -9.50
CA SER A 75 30.54 12.95 -10.89
C SER A 75 29.98 14.35 -11.14
N LEU A 76 29.25 14.92 -10.17
CA LEU A 76 28.80 16.33 -10.23
C LEU A 76 29.98 17.30 -10.21
N TYR A 77 30.98 17.03 -9.36
CA TYR A 77 32.14 17.90 -9.21
C TYR A 77 33.04 17.93 -10.46
N ILE A 78 33.26 16.77 -11.08
CA ILE A 78 34.11 16.65 -12.28
C ILE A 78 33.43 17.27 -13.51
N ASN A 79 32.10 17.19 -13.61
CA ASN A 79 31.38 17.70 -14.77
C ASN A 79 31.20 19.22 -14.71
N LYS A 80 31.85 19.95 -15.63
CA LYS A 80 31.79 21.42 -15.72
C LYS A 80 30.36 21.97 -15.84
N PHE A 81 29.45 21.27 -16.53
CA PHE A 81 28.05 21.69 -16.68
C PHE A 81 27.31 21.65 -15.35
N PHE A 82 27.40 20.53 -14.64
CA PHE A 82 26.77 20.36 -13.32
C PHE A 82 27.42 21.27 -12.27
N LYS A 83 28.75 21.40 -12.28
CA LYS A 83 29.47 22.29 -11.38
C LYS A 83 29.04 23.75 -11.53
N ARG A 84 28.89 24.23 -12.78
CA ARG A 84 28.40 25.60 -13.06
C ARG A 84 26.97 25.82 -12.59
N ASN A 85 26.13 24.80 -12.68
CA ASN A 85 24.70 24.87 -12.37
C ASN A 85 24.33 24.19 -11.03
N LEU A 86 25.30 23.92 -10.15
CA LEU A 86 25.16 22.99 -9.02
C LEU A 86 24.01 23.41 -8.09
N ILE A 87 23.98 24.70 -7.70
CA ILE A 87 22.97 25.23 -6.80
C ILE A 87 21.57 25.09 -7.42
N ARG A 88 21.42 25.37 -8.72
CA ARG A 88 20.14 25.22 -9.44
C ARG A 88 19.69 23.76 -9.48
N PHE A 89 20.62 22.84 -9.76
CA PHE A 89 20.35 21.41 -9.76
C PHE A 89 19.90 20.91 -8.38
N LEU A 90 20.65 21.25 -7.33
CA LEU A 90 20.32 20.88 -5.96
C LEU A 90 18.95 21.44 -5.55
N TYR A 91 18.68 22.71 -5.86
CA TYR A 91 17.39 23.33 -5.55
C TYR A 91 16.22 22.68 -6.29
N ALA A 92 16.38 22.38 -7.58
CA ALA A 92 15.36 21.67 -8.36
C ALA A 92 15.04 20.29 -7.77
N THR A 93 16.08 19.54 -7.40
CA THR A 93 15.91 18.20 -6.81
C THR A 93 15.31 18.25 -5.42
N PHE A 94 15.70 19.24 -4.61
CA PHE A 94 15.12 19.51 -3.30
C PHE A 94 13.62 19.79 -3.40
N ILE A 95 13.18 20.65 -4.33
CA ILE A 95 11.76 20.96 -4.51
C ILE A 95 10.96 19.70 -4.85
N VAL A 96 11.43 18.90 -5.80
CA VAL A 96 10.69 17.70 -6.22
C VAL A 96 10.63 16.66 -5.09
N ASN A 97 11.74 16.47 -4.36
CA ASN A 97 11.75 15.59 -3.19
C ASN A 97 10.85 16.13 -2.06
N LEU A 98 10.81 17.44 -1.83
CA LEU A 98 9.92 18.07 -0.86
C LEU A 98 8.45 17.85 -1.21
N ILE A 99 8.07 18.07 -2.47
CA ILE A 99 6.70 17.79 -2.95
C ILE A 99 6.36 16.31 -2.74
N THR A 100 7.31 15.41 -3.05
CA THR A 100 7.12 13.96 -2.91
C THR A 100 6.94 13.57 -1.44
N ILE A 101 7.74 14.13 -0.53
CA ILE A 101 7.63 13.89 0.92
C ILE A 101 6.30 14.41 1.46
N ILE A 102 5.87 15.61 1.06
CA ILE A 102 4.58 16.19 1.47
C ILE A 102 3.43 15.31 0.98
N PHE A 103 3.45 14.93 -0.29
CA PHE A 103 2.43 14.06 -0.85
C PHE A 103 2.41 12.68 -0.17
N ALA A 104 3.57 12.03 -0.04
CA ALA A 104 3.68 10.69 0.52
C ALA A 104 3.37 10.66 2.03
N GLY A 105 3.79 11.69 2.77
CA GLY A 105 3.61 11.77 4.22
C GLY A 105 2.22 12.25 4.66
N ILE A 106 1.53 13.07 3.84
CA ILE A 106 0.26 13.70 4.24
C ILE A 106 -0.94 13.11 3.49
N ILE A 107 -0.76 12.61 2.27
CA ILE A 107 -1.87 12.18 1.41
C ILE A 107 -1.79 10.66 1.19
N HIS A 108 -0.64 10.17 0.71
CA HIS A 108 -0.51 8.77 0.29
C HIS A 108 -0.71 7.79 1.44
N GLN A 109 -1.58 6.79 1.24
CA GLN A 109 -1.90 5.72 2.21
C GLN A 109 -2.32 6.18 3.63
N ARG A 110 -2.55 7.47 3.87
CA ARG A 110 -2.88 8.02 5.19
C ARG A 110 -4.22 7.53 5.75
N GLY A 111 -5.17 7.15 4.90
CA GLY A 111 -6.52 6.76 5.32
C GLY A 111 -6.56 5.67 6.40
N SER A 112 -5.59 4.75 6.39
CA SER A 112 -5.44 3.69 7.40
C SER A 112 -5.16 4.27 8.80
N LEU A 113 -4.29 5.28 8.88
CA LEU A 113 -3.99 5.99 10.12
C LEU A 113 -5.19 6.81 10.60
N ASP A 114 -5.86 7.51 9.69
CA ASP A 114 -7.03 8.34 10.05
C ASP A 114 -8.23 7.47 10.49
N ALA A 115 -8.37 6.26 9.93
CA ALA A 115 -9.35 5.27 10.39
C ALA A 115 -9.08 4.79 11.83
N ASN A 116 -7.82 4.46 12.14
CA ASN A 116 -7.46 4.07 13.51
C ASN A 116 -7.63 5.23 14.51
N ARG A 117 -7.25 6.46 14.13
CA ARG A 117 -7.49 7.66 14.96
C ARG A 117 -8.98 7.87 15.24
N PHE A 118 -9.82 7.68 14.23
CA PHE A 118 -11.26 7.81 14.37
C PHE A 118 -11.82 6.79 15.37
N LEU A 119 -11.45 5.52 15.22
CA LEU A 119 -11.89 4.43 16.09
C LEU A 119 -11.38 4.59 17.54
N MET A 120 -10.15 5.06 17.72
CA MET A 120 -9.56 5.34 19.04
C MET A 120 -10.33 6.44 19.79
N ASN A 121 -10.85 7.43 19.07
CA ASN A 121 -11.66 8.51 19.63
C ASN A 121 -13.16 8.18 19.70
N SER A 122 -13.54 6.92 19.44
CA SER A 122 -14.95 6.53 19.47
C SER A 122 -15.49 6.45 20.90
N LYS A 123 -16.81 6.62 21.05
CA LYS A 123 -17.49 6.58 22.36
C LYS A 123 -17.54 5.18 22.97
N ILE A 124 -17.37 4.13 22.15
CA ILE A 124 -17.39 2.74 22.60
C ILE A 124 -16.05 2.46 23.28
N LYS A 125 -16.09 2.17 24.58
CA LYS A 125 -14.89 1.73 25.30
C LYS A 125 -14.52 0.34 24.79
N ASN A 126 -13.27 0.17 24.34
CA ASN A 126 -12.71 -1.12 23.96
C ASN A 126 -13.49 -1.87 22.85
N PRO A 127 -13.70 -1.25 21.67
CA PRO A 127 -14.52 -1.85 20.63
C PRO A 127 -13.90 -3.10 20.02
N ARG A 128 -14.73 -4.07 19.64
CA ARG A 128 -14.35 -5.19 18.78
C ARG A 128 -14.45 -4.76 17.32
N ILE A 129 -13.33 -4.77 16.62
CA ILE A 129 -13.17 -4.26 15.26
C ILE A 129 -12.81 -5.40 14.32
N PHE A 130 -13.55 -5.50 13.21
CA PHE A 130 -13.27 -6.45 12.14
C PHE A 130 -12.80 -5.73 10.87
N PHE A 131 -11.57 -6.02 10.47
CA PHE A 131 -10.97 -5.52 9.24
C PHE A 131 -11.24 -6.50 8.08
N LEU A 132 -12.27 -6.21 7.30
CA LEU A 132 -12.61 -6.87 6.03
C LEU A 132 -11.81 -6.28 4.87
N MET A 133 -10.50 -6.37 5.02
CA MET A 133 -9.49 -5.92 4.06
C MET A 133 -8.29 -6.85 4.16
N GLN A 134 -7.30 -6.69 3.29
CA GLN A 134 -6.10 -7.52 3.35
C GLN A 134 -5.40 -7.36 4.70
N CYS A 135 -4.78 -8.43 5.18
CA CYS A 135 -4.20 -8.57 6.51
C CYS A 135 -3.20 -7.47 6.92
N TYR A 136 -2.47 -6.87 5.98
CA TYR A 136 -1.46 -5.82 6.20
C TYR A 136 -1.96 -4.41 5.85
N SER A 137 -3.21 -4.25 5.42
CA SER A 137 -3.74 -2.94 4.98
C SER A 137 -3.91 -1.94 6.14
N ASN A 138 -4.08 -2.43 7.37
CA ASN A 138 -4.32 -1.57 8.53
C ASN A 138 -3.41 -1.92 9.70
N THR A 139 -2.80 -0.89 10.30
CA THR A 139 -1.86 -1.01 11.42
C THR A 139 -2.54 -0.87 12.78
N GLY A 140 -3.71 -1.49 12.95
CA GLY A 140 -4.50 -1.35 14.17
C GLY A 140 -3.74 -1.79 15.42
N TYR A 141 -3.00 -2.91 15.38
CA TYR A 141 -2.26 -3.40 16.56
C TYR A 141 -1.24 -2.40 17.11
N SER A 142 -0.71 -1.50 16.28
CA SER A 142 0.21 -0.44 16.71
C SER A 142 -0.51 0.74 17.38
N HIS A 143 -1.81 0.90 17.16
CA HIS A 143 -2.62 1.99 17.69
C HIS A 143 -3.42 1.58 18.94
N TYR A 144 -3.84 0.31 19.04
CA TYR A 144 -4.60 -0.20 20.18
C TYR A 144 -3.67 -0.97 21.14
N HIS A 145 -3.12 -0.25 22.11
CA HIS A 145 -2.34 -0.87 23.18
C HIS A 145 -3.26 -1.48 24.25
N TYR A 146 -2.91 -2.68 24.68
CA TYR A 146 -3.64 -3.43 25.69
C TYR A 146 -2.98 -3.25 27.07
N THR A 147 -3.77 -2.95 28.09
CA THR A 147 -3.33 -3.04 29.49
C THR A 147 -3.38 -4.51 29.89
N ARG A 148 -2.26 -5.08 30.38
CA ARG A 148 -2.03 -6.54 30.51
C ARG A 148 -3.01 -7.33 31.40
N THR A 149 -4.06 -6.72 31.93
CA THR A 149 -4.82 -7.22 33.08
C THR A 149 -5.95 -8.20 32.80
N GLU A 150 -6.41 -8.43 31.56
CA GLU A 150 -7.46 -9.43 31.27
C GLU A 150 -7.22 -10.22 29.96
N ASN A 151 -6.99 -11.54 30.08
CA ASN A 151 -6.85 -12.50 28.97
C ASN A 151 -8.03 -12.53 27.96
N VAL A 152 -9.05 -11.69 28.16
CA VAL A 152 -10.27 -11.53 27.36
C VAL A 152 -10.04 -10.69 26.08
N ASP A 153 -8.94 -9.94 25.98
CA ASP A 153 -8.82 -8.83 25.02
C ASP A 153 -8.05 -9.12 23.72
N ARG A 154 -7.47 -10.30 23.56
CA ARG A 154 -6.69 -10.65 22.35
C ARG A 154 -7.54 -10.74 21.08
N ASN A 155 -8.86 -10.88 21.21
CA ASN A 155 -9.79 -11.05 20.09
C ASN A 155 -10.54 -9.77 19.69
N ARG A 156 -10.10 -8.58 20.16
CA ARG A 156 -10.77 -7.31 19.81
C ARG A 156 -10.53 -6.90 18.37
N LEU A 157 -9.33 -7.12 17.83
CA LEU A 157 -9.03 -6.84 16.43
C LEU A 157 -9.00 -8.16 15.66
N LYS A 158 -9.88 -8.31 14.68
CA LYS A 158 -9.84 -9.44 13.74
C LYS A 158 -9.41 -8.91 12.37
N TYR A 159 -8.42 -9.56 11.79
CA TYR A 159 -8.00 -9.37 10.40
C TYR A 159 -8.34 -10.64 9.61
N LEU A 160 -8.52 -10.49 8.30
CA LEU A 160 -8.56 -11.64 7.39
C LEU A 160 -7.20 -12.33 7.43
N TYR A 161 -7.19 -13.64 7.68
CA TYR A 161 -5.97 -14.42 7.63
C TYR A 161 -5.42 -14.47 6.20
N CYS A 162 -4.12 -14.25 6.07
CA CYS A 162 -3.41 -14.35 4.81
C CYS A 162 -2.22 -15.28 5.03
N ASP A 163 -2.19 -16.38 4.27
CA ASP A 163 -1.05 -17.28 4.23
C ASP A 163 -0.58 -17.36 2.79
N ILE A 164 0.73 -17.20 2.62
CA ILE A 164 1.40 -17.26 1.33
C ILE A 164 1.59 -18.72 0.92
N PHE A 165 1.74 -19.63 1.89
CA PHE A 165 2.03 -21.05 1.64
C PHE A 165 0.75 -21.89 1.57
N ASN A 166 -0.26 -21.59 2.39
CA ASN A 166 -1.55 -22.28 2.37
C ASN A 166 -2.63 -21.46 1.66
N VAL A 167 -2.69 -21.60 0.33
CA VAL A 167 -3.67 -20.91 -0.52
C VAL A 167 -5.12 -21.19 -0.10
N ASP A 168 -5.41 -22.43 0.30
CA ASP A 168 -6.76 -22.85 0.67
C ASP A 168 -7.25 -22.25 2.01
N ASN A 169 -6.35 -21.82 2.88
CA ASN A 169 -6.70 -21.18 4.16
C ASN A 169 -6.65 -19.65 4.10
N ASN A 170 -6.36 -19.07 2.94
CA ASN A 170 -6.23 -17.63 2.79
C ASN A 170 -7.61 -16.94 2.75
N GLU A 171 -8.08 -16.48 3.92
CA GLU A 171 -9.35 -15.75 4.09
C GLU A 171 -9.39 -14.47 3.25
N SER A 172 -8.27 -13.75 3.14
CA SER A 172 -8.19 -12.52 2.34
C SER A 172 -8.50 -12.79 0.87
N ARG A 173 -7.99 -13.89 0.31
CA ARG A 173 -8.26 -14.27 -1.08
C ARG A 173 -9.73 -14.69 -1.27
N LYS A 174 -10.26 -15.52 -0.38
CA LYS A 174 -11.68 -15.94 -0.41
C LYS A 174 -12.63 -14.75 -0.34
N PHE A 175 -12.30 -13.75 0.48
CA PHE A 175 -13.07 -12.51 0.59
C PHE A 175 -13.00 -11.69 -0.71
N ASN A 176 -11.81 -11.52 -1.30
CA ASN A 176 -11.65 -10.78 -2.55
C ASN A 176 -12.35 -11.46 -3.74
N GLU A 177 -12.35 -12.80 -3.80
CA GLU A 177 -13.02 -13.56 -4.85
C GLU A 177 -14.56 -13.49 -4.75
N ASN A 178 -15.11 -13.65 -3.54
CA ASN A 178 -16.57 -13.57 -3.32
C ASN A 178 -16.93 -13.07 -1.91
N PRO A 179 -17.03 -11.74 -1.73
CA PRO A 179 -17.21 -11.14 -0.40
C PRO A 179 -18.57 -11.50 0.22
N ILE A 180 -19.61 -11.68 -0.60
CA ILE A 180 -20.96 -12.02 -0.16
C ILE A 180 -20.99 -13.42 0.49
N LYS A 181 -20.39 -14.41 -0.18
CA LYS A 181 -20.33 -15.80 0.30
C LYS A 181 -19.48 -15.91 1.58
N TYR A 182 -18.42 -15.12 1.68
CA TYR A 182 -17.57 -15.11 2.85
C TYR A 182 -18.31 -14.54 4.08
N ILE A 183 -18.95 -13.39 3.93
CA ILE A 183 -19.69 -12.74 5.02
C ILE A 183 -20.91 -13.55 5.44
N SER A 184 -21.65 -14.16 4.49
CA SER A 184 -22.86 -14.93 4.82
C SER A 184 -22.59 -16.12 5.73
N ASN A 185 -21.38 -16.67 5.69
CA ASN A 185 -20.98 -17.82 6.49
C ASN A 185 -20.37 -17.42 7.85
N MET A 186 -20.25 -16.12 8.12
CA MET A 186 -19.54 -15.62 9.29
C MET A 186 -20.50 -14.97 10.30
N ASN A 187 -20.25 -15.19 11.58
CA ASN A 187 -21.04 -14.56 12.64
C ASN A 187 -20.51 -13.15 12.95
N LEU A 188 -21.20 -12.12 12.42
CA LEU A 188 -20.82 -10.72 12.57
C LEU A 188 -21.30 -10.09 13.87
N SER A 189 -22.15 -10.78 14.65
CA SER A 189 -22.80 -10.19 15.83
C SER A 189 -21.82 -9.82 16.96
N ASN A 190 -20.61 -10.38 16.94
CA ASN A 190 -19.58 -10.17 17.96
C ASN A 190 -18.75 -8.90 17.77
N TYR A 191 -18.96 -8.15 16.69
CA TYR A 191 -18.15 -6.97 16.34
C TYR A 191 -18.97 -5.68 16.43
N ASP A 192 -18.33 -4.62 16.92
CA ASP A 192 -18.91 -3.29 17.04
C ASP A 192 -18.66 -2.45 15.78
N TYR A 193 -17.45 -2.61 15.19
CA TYR A 193 -17.07 -1.93 13.95
C TYR A 193 -16.62 -2.91 12.88
N ILE A 194 -16.99 -2.58 11.64
CA ILE A 194 -16.52 -3.27 10.43
C ILE A 194 -15.88 -2.24 9.51
N LEU A 195 -14.69 -2.55 8.99
CA LEU A 195 -13.96 -1.70 8.06
C LEU A 195 -13.61 -2.47 6.79
N PHE A 196 -13.83 -1.86 5.63
CA PHE A 196 -13.41 -2.39 4.34
C PHE A 196 -13.14 -1.25 3.34
N PHE A 197 -12.42 -1.55 2.26
CA PHE A 197 -12.20 -0.59 1.18
C PHE A 197 -13.44 -0.40 0.32
N SER A 198 -13.81 0.83 -0.04
CA SER A 198 -15.03 1.08 -0.81
C SER A 198 -15.09 0.34 -2.14
N LYS A 199 -13.95 -0.01 -2.77
CA LYS A 199 -13.90 -0.84 -3.99
C LYS A 199 -14.47 -2.24 -3.80
N THR A 200 -14.47 -2.78 -2.58
CA THR A 200 -15.16 -4.05 -2.29
C THR A 200 -16.69 -3.88 -2.24
N ALA A 201 -17.18 -2.64 -2.07
CA ALA A 201 -18.60 -2.26 -2.07
C ALA A 201 -19.03 -1.34 -3.24
N GLU A 202 -18.12 -0.92 -4.12
CA GLU A 202 -18.36 -0.06 -5.27
C GLU A 202 -17.67 -0.67 -6.50
N PRO A 203 -18.40 -0.91 -7.61
CA PRO A 203 -17.73 -1.06 -8.89
C PRO A 203 -17.21 0.32 -9.29
N LEU A 204 -15.92 0.59 -9.09
CA LEU A 204 -15.33 1.91 -9.32
C LEU A 204 -15.66 2.47 -10.71
N SER A 205 -16.23 3.67 -10.66
CA SER A 205 -16.65 4.55 -11.75
C SER A 205 -15.49 5.33 -12.37
N ILE A 206 -14.50 4.66 -12.99
CA ILE A 206 -13.44 5.34 -13.79
C ILE A 206 -13.16 4.59 -15.12
N PHE A 207 -14.17 3.97 -15.73
CA PHE A 207 -14.07 3.49 -17.12
C PHE A 207 -15.37 3.76 -17.89
N SER A 208 -15.92 4.96 -17.74
CA SER A 208 -17.14 5.40 -18.45
C SER A 208 -16.88 5.82 -19.91
N ILE A 209 -15.80 5.38 -20.55
CA ILE A 209 -15.50 5.76 -21.94
C ILE A 209 -15.40 4.56 -22.89
N ILE A 210 -15.35 3.31 -22.41
CA ILE A 210 -15.18 2.15 -23.31
C ILE A 210 -16.33 1.13 -23.21
N ASN A 211 -17.24 1.25 -24.16
CA ASN A 211 -18.10 0.24 -24.78
C ASN A 211 -19.37 -0.29 -24.07
N GLU A 212 -20.45 -0.35 -24.88
CA GLU A 212 -21.83 -0.76 -24.57
C GLU A 212 -22.01 -2.20 -24.02
N LEU A 213 -20.98 -3.05 -24.06
CA LEU A 213 -21.00 -4.40 -23.49
C LEU A 213 -20.97 -4.41 -21.94
N HIS A 214 -20.70 -3.26 -21.29
CA HIS A 214 -20.57 -3.16 -19.82
C HIS A 214 -21.87 -2.90 -19.05
N SER A 215 -23.01 -2.66 -19.71
CA SER A 215 -24.27 -2.29 -19.04
C SER A 215 -24.86 -3.42 -18.17
N ILE A 216 -24.74 -4.67 -18.61
CA ILE A 216 -25.20 -5.87 -17.87
C ILE A 216 -24.29 -6.15 -16.67
N ASN A 217 -22.98 -6.07 -16.86
CA ASN A 217 -22.00 -6.25 -15.78
C ASN A 217 -22.11 -5.14 -14.74
N TYR A 218 -22.39 -3.90 -15.16
CA TYR A 218 -22.62 -2.77 -14.25
C TYR A 218 -23.86 -3.00 -13.36
N LYS A 219 -25.00 -3.42 -13.94
CA LYS A 219 -26.20 -3.76 -13.16
C LYS A 219 -25.94 -4.91 -12.18
N LYS A 220 -25.24 -5.97 -12.64
CA LYS A 220 -24.88 -7.13 -11.80
C LYS A 220 -23.93 -6.76 -10.65
N LEU A 221 -22.97 -5.86 -10.89
CA LEU A 221 -22.06 -5.33 -9.86
C LEU A 221 -22.76 -4.41 -8.87
N LYS A 222 -23.65 -3.51 -9.34
CA LYS A 222 -24.51 -2.68 -8.48
C LYS A 222 -25.45 -3.52 -7.62
N GLN A 223 -25.89 -4.67 -8.14
CA GLN A 223 -26.72 -5.61 -7.40
C GLN A 223 -25.92 -6.41 -6.36
N LYS A 224 -24.69 -6.84 -6.68
CA LYS A 224 -23.78 -7.49 -5.71
C LYS A 224 -23.47 -6.58 -4.52
N THR A 225 -23.19 -5.31 -4.78
CA THR A 225 -22.89 -4.32 -3.74
C THR A 225 -24.10 -3.99 -2.88
N LYS A 226 -25.29 -3.86 -3.50
CA LYS A 226 -26.55 -3.73 -2.76
C LYS A 226 -26.83 -4.94 -1.86
N ASN A 227 -26.54 -6.15 -2.34
CA ASN A 227 -26.72 -7.37 -1.55
C ASN A 227 -25.73 -7.44 -0.38
N PHE A 228 -24.48 -7.05 -0.60
CA PHE A 228 -23.46 -6.97 0.45
C PHE A 228 -23.86 -6.00 1.56
N LEU A 229 -24.27 -4.78 1.18
CA LEU A 229 -24.76 -3.79 2.14
C LEU A 229 -26.04 -4.26 2.85
N LYS A 230 -26.93 -4.96 2.15
CA LYS A 230 -28.14 -5.54 2.75
C LYS A 230 -27.83 -6.58 3.84
N ILE A 231 -26.79 -7.40 3.65
CA ILE A 231 -26.35 -8.35 4.68
C ILE A 231 -25.86 -7.60 5.92
N LEU A 232 -25.06 -6.55 5.75
CA LEU A 232 -24.61 -5.72 6.87
C LEU A 232 -25.78 -5.08 7.61
N THR A 233 -26.76 -4.52 6.90
CA THR A 233 -27.96 -3.93 7.53
C THR A 233 -28.81 -4.98 8.24
N ASN A 234 -28.90 -6.22 7.73
CA ASN A 234 -29.60 -7.31 8.42
C ASN A 234 -28.94 -7.69 9.75
N HIS A 235 -27.64 -7.42 9.91
CA HIS A 235 -26.89 -7.60 11.15
C HIS A 235 -26.81 -6.31 12.00
N ASN A 236 -27.69 -5.33 11.75
CA ASN A 236 -27.76 -4.04 12.43
C ASN A 236 -26.53 -3.13 12.25
N PHE A 237 -25.74 -3.33 11.18
CA PHE A 237 -24.65 -2.41 10.86
C PHE A 237 -25.14 -1.23 10.03
N VAL A 238 -24.80 -0.02 10.46
CA VAL A 238 -25.10 1.23 9.76
C VAL A 238 -23.81 1.92 9.35
N PHE A 239 -23.82 2.53 8.17
CA PHE A 239 -22.70 3.32 7.69
C PHE A 239 -22.45 4.50 8.63
N HIS A 240 -21.23 4.62 9.12
CA HIS A 240 -20.87 5.64 10.10
C HIS A 240 -19.99 6.74 9.50
N LYS A 241 -18.91 6.35 8.82
CA LYS A 241 -17.94 7.31 8.26
C LYS A 241 -17.19 6.72 7.07
N ARG A 242 -16.89 7.57 6.10
CA ARG A 242 -16.00 7.27 4.97
C ARG A 242 -14.72 8.09 5.12
N ILE A 243 -13.58 7.44 4.97
CA ILE A 243 -12.25 8.07 5.10
C ILE A 243 -11.52 7.93 3.76
N TYR A 244 -10.95 9.03 3.30
CA TYR A 244 -10.16 9.02 2.07
C TYR A 244 -8.87 8.23 2.25
N HIS A 245 -8.58 7.37 1.27
CA HIS A 245 -7.38 6.55 1.22
C HIS A 245 -6.87 6.51 -0.21
N SER A 246 -5.85 7.31 -0.53
CA SER A 246 -5.22 7.23 -1.84
C SER A 246 -4.33 5.99 -1.94
N TYR A 247 -4.49 5.23 -3.02
CA TYR A 247 -3.70 4.04 -3.31
C TYR A 247 -3.07 4.11 -4.70
N PHE A 248 -1.86 3.59 -4.86
CA PHE A 248 -1.24 3.39 -6.17
C PHE A 248 -1.11 1.91 -6.49
N TYR A 249 -1.79 1.49 -7.57
CA TYR A 249 -1.47 0.33 -8.40
C TYR A 249 -1.70 -1.11 -7.87
N GLU A 250 -2.00 -1.36 -6.59
CA GLU A 250 -2.45 -2.71 -6.19
C GLU A 250 -3.96 -2.88 -6.43
N GLN A 251 -4.29 -3.97 -7.12
CA GLN A 251 -5.57 -4.16 -7.82
C GLN A 251 -6.79 -4.23 -6.90
N ASP A 252 -6.61 -4.34 -5.58
CA ASP A 252 -7.68 -4.67 -4.63
C ASP A 252 -8.02 -3.56 -3.62
N HIS A 253 -7.35 -2.40 -3.67
CA HIS A 253 -7.65 -1.28 -2.76
C HIS A 253 -8.59 -0.27 -3.41
N GLY A 254 -9.52 0.25 -2.60
CA GLY A 254 -10.39 1.36 -2.97
C GLY A 254 -9.86 2.70 -2.49
N ASN A 255 -10.36 3.78 -3.10
CA ASN A 255 -9.97 5.15 -2.75
C ASN A 255 -10.51 5.61 -1.40
N PHE A 256 -11.34 4.80 -0.75
CA PHE A 256 -11.94 5.10 0.52
C PHE A 256 -11.96 3.87 1.41
N ILE A 257 -11.95 4.11 2.73
CA ILE A 257 -12.23 3.12 3.76
C ILE A 257 -13.58 3.47 4.35
N ASP A 258 -14.52 2.54 4.25
CA ASP A 258 -15.85 2.69 4.82
C ASP A 258 -15.90 2.02 6.20
N ILE A 259 -16.42 2.76 7.18
CA ILE A 259 -16.56 2.33 8.57
C ILE A 259 -18.03 2.17 8.87
N PHE A 260 -18.41 0.96 9.27
CA PHE A 260 -19.74 0.61 9.73
C PHE A 260 -19.73 0.39 11.23
N ILE A 261 -20.79 0.85 11.90
CA ILE A 261 -21.01 0.67 13.34
C ILE A 261 -22.24 -0.19 13.56
N LYS A 262 -22.19 -1.09 14.53
CA LYS A 262 -23.35 -1.87 14.96
C LYS A 262 -24.25 -1.01 15.84
N LEU A 263 -25.54 -0.98 15.52
CA LEU A 263 -26.56 -0.44 16.42
C LEU A 263 -26.98 -1.53 17.41
N ASN A 264 -26.95 -1.19 18.70
CA ASN A 264 -27.51 -2.00 19.77
C ASN A 264 -29.04 -1.91 19.77
#